data_AF-A0A946CQI2-F1
#
_entry.id   AF-A0A946CQI2-F1
#
_cell.length_a   1.000
_cell.length_b   1.000
_cell.length_c   1.000
_cell.angle_alpha   90.00
_cell.angle_beta   90.00
_cell.angle_gamma   90.00
#
_symmetry.space_group_name_H-M   'P 1'
#
loop_
_entity.id
_entity.type
_entity.pdbx_description
1 polymer ?
#
loop_
_entity_poly.entity_id
_entity_poly.type
_entity_poly.pdbx_seq_one_letter_code
_entity_poly.pdbx_strand_id
1 'polypeptide(L)'
;SLIPMLLEAERFEMGLAPGDIHQTTVERTASTLMANVVTAVGFALMLVGGFALRGGNMNWRLGIVWGLAGYAAFTVLPGIGLPPLLPGSERPDLFESQDWWLATAGLSIVGMWLIAFSRAHLLKLLGAVVIVIPHVIGAPRPDGEGDDVPVDLAWEFIVGTYAVSALFWIVLGALAGYFFARRSA
;
A
#
# COMPACT_ATOMS: atom_id res chain seq x y z
N SER A 1 -36.08 -8.93 15.95
CA SER A 1 -34.91 -9.39 15.18
C SER A 1 -35.00 -8.81 13.78
N LEU A 2 -34.28 -7.73 13.50
CA LEU A 2 -34.35 -7.00 12.21
C LEU A 2 -33.39 -7.55 11.14
N ILE A 3 -32.42 -8.36 11.57
CA ILE A 3 -31.40 -9.00 10.71
C ILE A 3 -31.99 -9.80 9.54
N PRO A 4 -33.05 -10.64 9.69
CA PRO A 4 -33.60 -11.37 8.55
C PRO A 4 -34.31 -10.47 7.51
N MET A 5 -34.96 -9.38 7.92
CA MET A 5 -35.66 -8.47 6.99
C MET A 5 -34.69 -7.59 6.19
N LEU A 6 -33.58 -7.16 6.80
CA LEU A 6 -32.55 -6.37 6.12
C LEU A 6 -31.86 -7.20 5.02
N LEU A 7 -31.62 -8.49 5.31
CA LEU A 7 -31.02 -9.45 4.38
C LEU A 7 -31.98 -9.85 3.26
N GLU A 8 -33.29 -9.92 3.52
CA GLU A 8 -34.30 -10.11 2.47
C GLU A 8 -34.46 -8.87 1.57
N ALA A 9 -34.35 -7.66 2.12
CA ALA A 9 -34.38 -6.42 1.34
C ALA A 9 -33.15 -6.30 0.43
N GLU A 10 -31.94 -6.54 0.92
CA GLU A 10 -30.70 -6.55 0.12
C GLU A 10 -30.77 -7.59 -1.02
N ARG A 11 -31.31 -8.78 -0.73
CA ARG A 11 -31.51 -9.83 -1.74
C ARG A 11 -32.49 -9.42 -2.83
N PHE A 12 -33.55 -8.69 -2.47
CA PHE A 12 -34.54 -8.20 -3.42
C PHE A 12 -34.00 -7.06 -4.28
N GLU A 13 -33.21 -6.14 -3.69
CA GLU A 13 -32.54 -5.05 -4.40
C GLU A 13 -31.48 -5.55 -5.38
N MET A 14 -30.72 -6.57 -5.01
CA MET A 14 -29.70 -7.17 -5.89
C MET A 14 -30.27 -8.18 -6.90
N GLY A 15 -31.55 -8.58 -6.77
CA GLY A 15 -32.19 -9.56 -7.66
C GLY A 15 -31.61 -10.98 -7.59
N LEU A 16 -30.94 -11.34 -6.47
CA LEU A 16 -30.14 -12.57 -6.34
C LEU A 16 -30.95 -13.73 -5.73
N ALA A 17 -30.88 -14.90 -6.37
CA ALA A 17 -31.38 -16.14 -5.76
C ALA A 17 -30.49 -16.54 -4.56
N PRO A 18 -30.99 -17.34 -3.60
CA PRO A 18 -30.22 -17.71 -2.40
C PRO A 18 -28.85 -18.36 -2.69
N GLY A 19 -28.70 -19.04 -3.83
CA GLY A 19 -27.42 -19.63 -4.26
C GLY A 19 -26.42 -18.62 -4.84
N ASP A 20 -26.91 -17.50 -5.37
CA ASP A 20 -26.08 -16.54 -6.09
C ASP A 20 -25.24 -15.69 -5.14
N ILE A 21 -25.73 -15.43 -3.92
CA ILE A 21 -25.02 -14.66 -2.89
C ILE A 21 -23.68 -15.32 -2.52
N HIS A 22 -23.68 -16.66 -2.37
CA HIS A 22 -22.47 -17.42 -2.10
C HIS A 22 -21.52 -17.42 -3.28
N GLN A 23 -22.04 -17.53 -4.51
CA GLN A 23 -21.23 -17.44 -5.72
C GLN A 23 -20.60 -16.04 -5.86
N THR A 24 -21.39 -14.97 -5.74
CA THR A 24 -20.91 -13.58 -5.77
C THR A 24 -19.88 -13.30 -4.68
N THR A 25 -20.05 -13.85 -3.47
CA THR A 25 -19.08 -13.69 -2.38
C THR A 25 -17.76 -14.42 -2.68
N VAL A 26 -17.83 -15.64 -3.21
CA VAL A 26 -16.64 -16.42 -3.61
C VAL A 26 -15.93 -15.72 -4.77
N GLU A 27 -16.67 -15.26 -5.78
CA GLU A 27 -16.13 -14.52 -6.93
C GLU A 27 -15.41 -13.25 -6.49
N ARG A 28 -16.04 -12.41 -5.66
CA ARG A 28 -15.43 -11.19 -5.13
C ARG A 28 -14.15 -11.51 -4.36
N THR A 29 -14.19 -12.51 -3.48
CA THR A 29 -13.03 -12.92 -2.69
C THR A 29 -11.90 -13.43 -3.58
N ALA A 30 -12.21 -14.25 -4.59
CA ALA A 30 -11.24 -14.77 -5.54
C ALA A 30 -10.64 -13.65 -6.41
N SER A 31 -11.46 -12.71 -6.88
CA SER A 31 -10.99 -11.54 -7.63
C SER A 31 -10.06 -10.66 -6.80
N THR A 32 -10.41 -10.38 -5.54
CA THR A 32 -9.55 -9.63 -4.63
C THR A 32 -8.24 -10.37 -4.35
N LEU A 33 -8.29 -11.69 -4.12
CA LEU A 33 -7.09 -12.50 -3.92
C LEU A 33 -6.18 -12.45 -5.15
N MET A 34 -6.74 -12.62 -6.35
CA MET A 34 -5.98 -12.57 -7.59
C MET A 34 -5.33 -11.20 -7.79
N ALA A 35 -6.07 -10.12 -7.56
CA ALA A 35 -5.53 -8.77 -7.63
C ALA A 35 -4.37 -8.57 -6.64
N ASN A 36 -4.51 -9.07 -5.40
CA ASN A 36 -3.45 -9.01 -4.40
C ASN A 36 -2.22 -9.82 -4.81
N VAL A 37 -2.38 -10.99 -5.42
CA VAL A 37 -1.28 -11.81 -5.94
C VAL A 37 -0.54 -11.08 -7.06
N VAL A 38 -1.26 -10.52 -8.03
CA VAL A 38 -0.65 -9.77 -9.14
C VAL A 38 0.15 -8.58 -8.61
N THR A 39 -0.44 -7.82 -7.67
CA THR A 39 0.26 -6.70 -7.02
C THR A 39 1.50 -7.16 -6.26
N ALA A 40 1.41 -8.27 -5.51
CA ALA A 40 2.55 -8.82 -4.78
C ALA A 40 3.69 -9.27 -5.71
N VAL A 41 3.35 -9.88 -6.84
CA VAL A 41 4.33 -10.23 -7.88
C VAL A 41 4.97 -8.98 -8.47
N GLY A 42 4.18 -7.94 -8.77
CA GLY A 42 4.69 -6.66 -9.24
C GLY A 42 5.72 -6.04 -8.29
N PHE A 43 5.39 -5.98 -6.99
CA PHE A 43 6.31 -5.47 -5.98
C PHE A 43 7.56 -6.35 -5.80
N ALA A 44 7.42 -7.68 -5.88
CA ALA A 44 8.58 -8.58 -5.84
C ALA A 44 9.53 -8.34 -7.01
N LEU A 45 9.01 -8.17 -8.22
CA LEU A 45 9.82 -7.90 -9.42
C LEU A 45 10.52 -6.54 -9.32
N MET A 46 9.84 -5.52 -8.81
CA MET A 46 10.44 -4.22 -8.56
C MET A 46 11.59 -4.30 -7.53
N LEU A 47 11.40 -5.04 -6.42
CA LEU A 47 12.47 -5.29 -5.45
C LEU A 47 13.67 -5.99 -6.11
N VAL A 48 13.42 -7.07 -6.85
CA VAL A 48 14.45 -7.82 -7.58
C VAL A 48 15.19 -6.93 -8.59
N GLY A 49 14.48 -6.06 -9.32
CA GLY A 49 15.08 -5.06 -10.21
C GLY A 49 15.99 -4.10 -9.46
N GLY A 50 15.55 -3.62 -8.30
CA GLY A 50 16.37 -2.80 -7.39
C GLY A 50 17.64 -3.52 -6.92
N PHE A 51 17.54 -4.81 -6.59
CA PHE A 51 18.69 -5.62 -6.17
C PHE A 51 19.71 -5.74 -7.30
N ALA A 52 19.23 -5.99 -8.52
CA ALA A 52 20.07 -6.07 -9.71
C ALA A 52 20.78 -4.74 -10.00
N LEU A 53 20.10 -3.60 -9.88
CA LEU A 53 20.68 -2.28 -10.08
C LEU A 53 21.74 -1.91 -9.03
N ARG A 54 21.52 -2.29 -7.76
CA ARG A 54 22.50 -2.08 -6.71
C ARG A 54 23.77 -2.92 -6.93
N GLY A 55 23.58 -4.18 -7.34
CA GLY A 55 24.64 -5.17 -7.40
C GLY A 55 25.19 -5.60 -6.03
N GLY A 56 26.14 -6.54 -6.05
CA GLY A 56 26.77 -7.11 -4.86
C GLY A 56 25.99 -8.28 -4.25
N ASN A 57 26.51 -8.79 -3.12
CA ASN A 57 25.96 -9.98 -2.47
C ASN A 57 24.67 -9.65 -1.74
N MET A 58 23.56 -10.21 -2.23
CA MET A 58 22.27 -10.13 -1.58
C MET A 58 22.09 -11.27 -0.57
N ASN A 59 21.23 -11.06 0.42
CA ASN A 59 20.74 -12.09 1.33
C ASN A 59 19.36 -11.70 1.87
N TRP A 60 18.73 -12.59 2.64
CA TRP A 60 17.40 -12.36 3.20
C TRP A 60 17.35 -11.14 4.15
N ARG A 61 18.40 -10.87 4.95
CA ARG A 61 18.44 -9.73 5.88
C ARG A 61 18.42 -8.40 5.12
N LEU A 62 19.22 -8.33 4.07
CA LEU A 62 19.29 -7.17 3.20
C LEU A 62 18.01 -7.03 2.37
N GLY A 63 17.40 -8.16 1.99
CA GLY A 63 16.05 -8.22 1.44
C GLY A 63 15.01 -7.57 2.36
N ILE A 64 15.05 -7.82 3.67
CA ILE A 64 14.16 -7.15 4.64
C ILE A 64 14.35 -5.64 4.62
N VAL A 65 15.60 -5.15 4.59
CA VAL A 65 15.88 -3.70 4.53
C VAL A 65 15.24 -3.07 3.28
N TRP A 66 15.35 -3.74 2.14
CA TRP A 66 14.70 -3.28 0.91
C TRP A 66 13.16 -3.40 0.96
N GLY A 67 12.63 -4.45 1.60
CA GLY A 67 11.21 -4.58 1.87
C GLY A 67 10.69 -3.41 2.70
N LEU A 68 11.38 -3.05 3.79
CA LEU A 68 11.05 -1.89 4.62
C LEU A 68 11.17 -0.57 3.85
N ALA A 69 12.13 -0.47 2.91
CA ALA A 69 12.22 0.67 2.03
C ALA A 69 10.98 0.79 1.11
N GLY A 70 10.51 -0.33 0.55
CA GLY A 70 9.26 -0.39 -0.20
C GLY A 70 8.04 -0.04 0.66
N TYR A 71 7.96 -0.56 1.88
CA TYR A 71 6.91 -0.20 2.85
C TYR A 71 6.86 1.30 3.12
N ALA A 72 8.03 1.92 3.34
CA ALA A 72 8.11 3.36 3.55
C ALA A 72 7.60 4.14 2.32
N ALA A 73 8.02 3.75 1.12
CA ALA A 73 7.69 4.45 -0.11
C ALA A 73 6.23 4.30 -0.57
N PHE A 74 5.64 3.11 -0.42
CA PHE A 74 4.30 2.81 -0.95
C PHE A 74 3.19 2.86 0.10
N THR A 75 3.53 2.79 1.39
CA THR A 75 2.53 2.74 2.47
C THR A 75 2.68 3.91 3.42
N VAL A 76 3.85 4.07 4.06
CA VAL A 76 4.01 5.07 5.13
C VAL A 76 3.98 6.51 4.59
N LEU A 77 4.82 6.83 3.61
CA LEU A 77 4.96 8.21 3.14
C LEU A 77 3.69 8.74 2.46
N PRO A 78 3.01 7.99 1.59
CA PRO A 78 1.68 8.38 1.11
C PRO A 78 0.64 8.37 2.25
N GLY A 79 0.70 7.39 3.14
CA GLY A 79 -0.29 7.24 4.21
C GLY A 79 -0.24 8.33 5.30
N ILE A 80 0.84 9.11 5.38
CA ILE A 80 0.89 10.33 6.22
C ILE A 80 -0.08 11.40 5.71
N GLY A 81 -0.27 11.50 4.39
CA GLY A 81 -1.21 12.46 3.80
C GLY A 81 -2.60 11.87 3.56
N LEU A 82 -2.66 10.63 3.09
CA LEU A 82 -3.89 9.90 2.83
C LEU A 82 -3.93 8.60 3.65
N PRO A 83 -4.32 8.65 4.95
CA PRO A 83 -4.36 7.47 5.80
C PRO A 83 -5.40 6.45 5.31
N PRO A 84 -5.24 5.16 5.65
CA PRO A 84 -6.24 4.14 5.36
C PRO A 84 -7.62 4.52 5.92
N LEU A 85 -8.60 4.65 5.05
CA LEU A 85 -9.95 5.05 5.40
C LEU A 85 -10.88 3.83 5.53
N LEU A 86 -11.79 3.89 6.50
CA LEU A 86 -12.78 2.85 6.75
C LEU A 86 -13.73 2.68 5.55
N PRO A 87 -14.28 1.48 5.32
CA PRO A 87 -15.35 1.31 4.35
C PRO A 87 -16.54 2.19 4.72
N GLY A 88 -17.02 3.01 3.78
CA GLY A 88 -18.15 3.91 4.00
C GLY A 88 -17.81 5.30 4.56
N SER A 89 -16.54 5.59 4.87
CA SER A 89 -16.11 6.95 5.21
C SER A 89 -16.21 7.89 4.02
N GLU A 90 -16.30 9.20 4.29
CA GLU A 90 -16.09 10.21 3.26
C GLU A 90 -14.67 10.09 2.68
N ARG A 91 -14.52 10.32 1.38
CA ARG A 91 -13.25 10.18 0.66
C ARG A 91 -12.97 11.44 -0.16
N PRO A 92 -11.71 11.88 -0.27
CA PRO A 92 -11.31 12.85 -1.28
C PRO A 92 -11.59 12.32 -2.70
N ASP A 93 -11.51 13.20 -3.69
CA ASP A 93 -11.63 12.79 -5.09
C ASP A 93 -10.66 11.64 -5.43
N LEU A 94 -11.18 10.67 -6.18
CA LEU A 94 -10.47 9.43 -6.46
C LEU A 94 -9.26 9.66 -7.38
N PHE A 95 -9.37 10.52 -8.39
CA PHE A 95 -8.26 10.79 -9.31
C PHE A 95 -7.20 11.64 -8.63
N GLU A 96 -7.60 12.66 -7.88
CA GLU A 96 -6.66 13.47 -7.11
C GLU A 96 -5.89 12.63 -6.09
N SER A 97 -6.57 11.71 -5.39
CA SER A 97 -5.94 10.79 -4.44
C SER A 97 -4.94 9.87 -5.11
N GLN A 98 -5.26 9.34 -6.29
CA GLN A 98 -4.37 8.46 -7.05
C GLN A 98 -3.13 9.20 -7.56
N ASP A 99 -3.31 10.38 -8.14
CA ASP A 99 -2.21 11.20 -8.66
C ASP A 99 -1.28 11.63 -7.52
N TRP A 100 -1.86 12.07 -6.40
CA TRP A 100 -1.09 12.44 -5.21
C TRP A 100 -0.34 11.23 -4.63
N TRP A 101 -0.99 10.06 -4.56
CA TRP A 101 -0.35 8.84 -4.05
C TRP A 101 0.81 8.41 -4.95
N LEU A 102 0.62 8.40 -6.28
CA LEU A 102 1.65 8.05 -7.25
C LEU A 102 2.82 9.02 -7.21
N ALA A 103 2.54 10.33 -7.15
CA ALA A 103 3.57 11.36 -7.03
C ALA A 103 4.38 11.17 -5.73
N THR A 104 3.70 10.96 -4.60
CA THR A 104 4.36 10.76 -3.30
C THR A 104 5.22 9.50 -3.29
N ALA A 105 4.69 8.38 -3.79
CA ALA A 105 5.43 7.13 -3.88
C ALA A 105 6.66 7.26 -4.81
N GLY A 106 6.47 7.85 -5.99
CA GLY A 106 7.55 8.06 -6.96
C GLY A 106 8.67 8.97 -6.42
N LEU A 107 8.33 10.13 -5.87
CA LEU A 107 9.30 11.03 -5.25
C LEU A 107 10.00 10.38 -4.05
N SER A 108 9.28 9.57 -3.26
CA SER A 108 9.86 8.83 -2.15
C SER A 108 10.92 7.83 -2.62
N ILE A 109 10.63 7.05 -3.66
CA ILE A 109 11.59 6.10 -4.24
C ILE A 109 12.83 6.83 -4.74
N VAL A 110 12.66 7.91 -5.49
CA VAL A 110 13.78 8.70 -6.04
C VAL A 110 14.60 9.32 -4.91
N GLY A 111 13.96 9.94 -3.93
CA GLY A 111 14.65 10.57 -2.80
C GLY A 111 15.40 9.56 -1.94
N MET A 112 14.78 8.42 -1.63
CA MET A 112 15.41 7.33 -0.89
C MET A 112 16.60 6.73 -1.67
N TRP A 113 16.47 6.59 -2.99
CA TRP A 113 17.57 6.13 -3.85
C TRP A 113 18.76 7.09 -3.79
N LEU A 114 18.51 8.40 -3.92
CA LEU A 114 19.55 9.42 -3.82
C LEU A 114 20.25 9.40 -2.46
N ILE A 115 19.48 9.27 -1.37
CA ILE A 115 20.02 9.21 0.00
C ILE A 115 20.89 7.96 0.20
N ALA A 116 20.41 6.80 -0.25
CA ALA A 116 21.05 5.51 0.01
C ALA A 116 22.30 5.28 -0.84
N PHE A 117 22.28 5.69 -2.12
CA PHE A 117 23.33 5.30 -3.08
C PHE A 117 24.24 6.46 -3.52
N SER A 118 23.88 7.71 -3.27
CA SER A 118 24.76 8.83 -3.64
C SER A 118 25.95 8.98 -2.70
N ARG A 119 27.13 9.28 -3.26
CA ARG A 119 28.33 9.65 -2.50
C ARG A 119 28.34 11.12 -2.10
N ALA A 120 27.66 11.99 -2.85
CA ALA A 120 27.67 13.43 -2.61
C ALA A 120 26.63 13.83 -1.55
N HIS A 121 27.06 14.51 -0.48
CA HIS A 121 26.15 14.98 0.57
C HIS A 121 25.03 15.89 0.05
N LEU A 122 25.33 16.72 -0.97
CA LEU A 122 24.33 17.58 -1.61
C LEU A 122 23.20 16.77 -2.26
N LEU A 123 23.52 15.63 -2.89
CA LEU A 123 22.49 14.76 -3.49
C LEU A 123 21.67 14.03 -2.43
N LYS A 124 22.25 13.73 -1.27
CA LYS A 124 21.48 13.19 -0.14
C LYS A 124 20.51 14.23 0.42
N LEU A 125 20.97 15.47 0.58
CA LEU A 125 20.11 16.58 0.99
C LEU A 125 18.99 16.80 -0.03
N LEU A 126 19.31 16.80 -1.32
CA LEU A 126 18.32 16.87 -2.39
C LEU A 126 17.30 15.74 -2.28
N GLY A 127 17.74 14.50 -2.03
CA GLY A 127 16.84 13.37 -1.84
C GLY A 127 15.88 13.57 -0.65
N ALA A 128 16.36 14.14 0.46
CA ALA A 128 15.51 14.46 1.59
C ALA A 128 14.48 15.55 1.25
N VAL A 129 14.91 16.60 0.53
CA VAL A 129 14.01 17.66 0.05
C VAL A 129 12.94 17.06 -0.87
N VAL A 130 13.33 16.20 -1.81
CA VAL A 130 12.41 15.55 -2.75
C VAL A 130 11.32 14.73 -2.04
N ILE A 131 11.66 14.02 -0.96
CA ILE A 131 10.69 13.27 -0.15
C ILE A 131 9.64 14.20 0.48
N VAL A 132 10.04 15.41 0.87
CA VAL A 132 9.19 16.35 1.62
C VAL A 132 8.24 17.14 0.72
N ILE A 133 8.57 17.32 -0.57
CA ILE A 133 7.75 18.07 -1.55
C ILE A 133 6.25 17.72 -1.49
N PRO A 134 5.81 16.44 -1.62
CA PRO A 134 4.39 16.11 -1.63
C PRO A 134 3.68 16.44 -0.33
N HIS A 135 4.38 16.35 0.82
CA HIS A 135 3.84 16.69 2.13
C HIS A 135 3.66 18.20 2.32
N VAL A 136 4.47 19.02 1.64
CA VAL A 136 4.33 20.49 1.63
C VAL A 136 3.18 20.93 0.73
N ILE A 137 2.96 20.26 -0.41
CA ILE A 137 1.81 20.52 -1.29
C ILE A 137 0.51 20.15 -0.56
N GLY A 138 0.54 19.08 0.23
CA GLY A 138 -0.59 18.60 1.01
C GLY A 138 -1.44 17.60 0.22
N ALA A 139 -2.11 16.71 0.97
CA ALA A 139 -2.99 15.70 0.38
C ALA A 139 -4.37 16.28 0.02
N PRO A 140 -5.04 15.73 -1.01
CA PRO A 140 -6.43 16.02 -1.30
C PRO A 140 -7.33 15.81 -0.08
N ARG A 141 -8.33 16.68 0.09
CA ARG A 141 -9.28 16.63 1.22
C ARG A 141 -10.68 16.29 0.70
N PRO A 142 -11.53 15.67 1.52
CA PRO A 142 -12.94 15.50 1.19
C PRO A 142 -13.64 16.87 1.10
N ASP A 143 -14.64 16.98 0.23
CA ASP A 143 -15.46 18.19 0.06
C ASP A 143 -16.55 18.35 1.14
N GLY A 144 -16.81 17.29 1.92
CA GLY A 144 -17.87 17.21 2.93
C GLY A 144 -17.50 17.76 4.32
N GLU A 145 -18.53 18.01 5.13
CA GLU A 145 -18.41 18.52 6.50
C GLU A 145 -18.22 17.35 7.50
N GLY A 146 -17.06 16.69 7.43
CA GLY A 146 -16.56 15.83 8.50
C GLY A 146 -17.17 14.43 8.57
N ASP A 147 -16.30 13.45 8.83
CA ASP A 147 -16.64 12.04 8.95
C ASP A 147 -17.19 11.74 10.36
N ASP A 148 -18.42 11.25 10.48
CA ASP A 148 -19.07 10.90 11.77
C ASP A 148 -18.57 9.53 12.32
N VAL A 149 -17.35 9.16 11.93
CA VAL A 149 -16.74 7.86 12.22
C VAL A 149 -16.07 7.90 13.59
N PRO A 150 -16.34 6.90 14.47
CA PRO A 150 -15.68 6.81 15.77
C PRO A 150 -14.16 6.77 15.63
N VAL A 151 -13.47 7.69 16.30
CA VAL A 151 -12.01 7.87 16.22
C VAL A 151 -11.25 6.60 16.60
N ASP A 152 -11.73 5.85 17.59
CA ASP A 152 -11.10 4.60 18.04
C ASP A 152 -11.08 3.55 16.92
N LEU A 153 -12.18 3.42 16.17
CA LEU A 153 -12.29 2.47 15.07
C LEU A 153 -11.37 2.86 13.91
N ALA A 154 -11.30 4.15 13.60
CA ALA A 154 -10.39 4.67 12.57
C ALA A 154 -8.93 4.36 12.94
N TRP A 155 -8.55 4.56 14.20
CA TRP A 155 -7.20 4.30 14.67
C TRP A 155 -6.84 2.81 14.63
N GLU A 156 -7.73 1.92 15.09
CA GLU A 156 -7.54 0.47 15.02
C GLU A 156 -7.35 0.00 13.58
N PHE A 157 -8.14 0.53 12.65
CA PHE A 157 -8.04 0.19 11.23
C PHE A 157 -6.72 0.67 10.61
N ILE A 158 -6.31 1.90 10.92
CA ILE A 158 -5.05 2.49 10.45
C ILE A 158 -3.87 1.65 10.93
N VAL A 159 -3.81 1.37 12.24
CA VAL A 159 -2.72 0.58 12.84
C VAL A 159 -2.71 -0.83 12.28
N GLY A 160 -3.88 -1.48 12.19
CA GLY A 160 -4.01 -2.83 11.62
C GLY A 160 -3.53 -2.90 10.17
N THR A 161 -3.94 -1.93 9.35
CA THR A 161 -3.51 -1.83 7.94
C THR A 161 -2.00 -1.64 7.84
N TYR A 162 -1.43 -0.70 8.59
CA TYR A 162 0.02 -0.48 8.58
C TYR A 162 0.80 -1.70 9.06
N ALA A 163 0.32 -2.41 10.08
CA ALA A 163 0.98 -3.61 10.60
C ALA A 163 0.96 -4.76 9.60
N VAL A 164 -0.19 -5.02 8.96
CA VAL A 164 -0.32 -6.07 7.92
C VAL A 164 0.54 -5.73 6.71
N SER A 165 0.53 -4.47 6.26
CA SER A 165 1.41 -4.01 5.17
C SER A 165 2.89 -4.15 5.53
N ALA A 166 3.30 -3.81 6.76
CA ALA A 166 4.68 -3.97 7.21
C ALA A 166 5.10 -5.45 7.16
N LEU A 167 4.26 -6.35 7.68
CA LEU A 167 4.52 -7.78 7.64
C LEU A 167 4.65 -8.28 6.19
N PHE A 168 3.73 -7.87 5.32
CA PHE A 168 3.77 -8.19 3.89
C PHE A 168 5.12 -7.80 3.26
N TRP A 169 5.56 -6.55 3.44
CA TRP A 169 6.80 -6.05 2.86
C TRP A 169 8.06 -6.70 3.45
N ILE A 170 8.07 -7.01 4.75
CA ILE A 170 9.17 -7.73 5.40
C ILE A 170 9.30 -9.13 4.82
N VAL A 171 8.19 -9.88 4.73
CA VAL A 171 8.17 -11.24 4.19
C VAL A 171 8.55 -11.24 2.71
N LEU A 172 7.95 -10.34 1.92
CA LEU A 172 8.25 -10.19 0.49
C LEU A 172 9.73 -9.88 0.26
N GLY A 173 10.28 -8.92 1.00
CA GLY A 173 11.69 -8.54 0.93
C GLY A 173 12.63 -9.67 1.34
N ALA A 174 12.34 -10.37 2.44
CA ALA A 174 13.12 -11.50 2.91
C ALA A 174 13.18 -12.63 1.87
N LEU A 175 12.01 -13.01 1.32
CA LEU A 175 11.89 -14.05 0.31
C LEU A 175 12.58 -13.64 -1.00
N ALA A 176 12.31 -12.43 -1.50
CA ALA A 176 12.95 -11.92 -2.70
C ALA A 176 14.48 -11.90 -2.56
N GLY A 177 14.99 -11.40 -1.43
CA GLY A 177 16.43 -11.35 -1.15
C GLY A 177 17.06 -12.74 -1.02
N TYR A 178 16.35 -13.68 -0.40
CA TYR A 178 16.78 -15.08 -0.29
C TYR A 178 16.87 -15.77 -1.67
N PHE A 179 15.81 -15.70 -2.47
CA PHE A 179 15.77 -16.34 -3.78
C PHE A 179 16.75 -15.71 -4.78
N PHE A 180 16.90 -14.39 -4.73
CA PHE A 180 17.89 -13.69 -5.55
C PHE A 180 19.31 -14.16 -5.22
N ALA A 181 19.67 -14.21 -3.94
CA ALA A 181 20.97 -14.65 -3.47
C ALA A 181 21.33 -16.07 -3.92
N ARG A 182 20.34 -16.98 -3.90
CA ARG A 182 20.52 -18.38 -4.33
C ARG A 182 20.80 -18.50 -5.83
N ARG A 183 20.27 -17.60 -6.66
CA ARG A 183 20.51 -17.60 -8.11
C ARG A 183 21.89 -17.03 -8.47
N SER A 184 22.37 -16.08 -7.67
CA SER A 184 23.65 -15.40 -7.88
C SER A 184 24.87 -16.14 -7.31
N ALA A 185 24.65 -17.24 -6.59
CA ALA A 185 25.68 -18.13 -6.05
C ALA A 185 25.96 -19.30 -7.02
#